data_AF-S7RBI0-F1
#
_entry.id   AF-S7RBI0-F1
#
_cell.length_a   1.000
_cell.length_b   1.000
_cell.length_c   1.000
_cell.angle_alpha   90.00
_cell.angle_beta   90.00
_cell.angle_gamma   90.00
#
_symmetry.space_group_name_H-M   'P 1'
#
loop_
_entity.id
_entity.type
_entity.pdbx_description
1 polymer ?
#
loop_
_entity_poly.entity_id
_entity_poly.type
_entity_poly.pdbx_seq_one_letter_code
_entity_poly.pdbx_strand_id
1 'polypeptide(L)'
;GWFPSTFKKPKTAFTFVLLDFFHELSFQSKVNAFGFYQTLLQVTDDSGLLSSPVNFQHSVRLWYHLHMLKHARHGHDPRGPDGTSEGELMVKCPACPHPNRNLPENWDKASSSYAHASSV
;
A
#
# COMPACT_ATOMS: atom_id res chain seq x y z
N GLY A 1 17.15 -5.72 8.65
CA GLY A 1 17.85 -5.12 7.50
C GLY A 1 17.57 -3.63 7.44
N TRP A 2 18.30 -2.91 6.60
CA TRP A 2 18.12 -1.47 6.35
C TRP A 2 17.57 -1.25 4.93
N PHE A 3 16.58 -0.37 4.80
CA PHE A 3 15.98 0.04 3.54
C PHE A 3 16.34 1.49 3.25
N PRO A 4 17.06 1.79 2.16
CA PRO A 4 17.47 3.15 1.86
C PRO A 4 16.29 3.98 1.37
N SER A 5 16.24 5.26 1.77
CA SER A 5 15.21 6.19 1.26
C SER A 5 15.44 6.60 -0.19
N THR A 6 16.68 6.47 -0.70
CA THR A 6 17.08 6.72 -2.08
C THR A 6 18.17 5.71 -2.49
N PHE A 7 18.15 5.26 -3.75
CA PHE A 7 19.08 4.21 -4.20
C PHE A 7 20.38 4.73 -4.82
N LYS A 8 20.39 5.95 -5.39
CA LYS A 8 21.59 6.49 -6.07
C LYS A 8 22.67 6.99 -5.10
N LYS A 9 22.26 7.69 -4.04
CA LYS A 9 23.14 8.28 -3.01
C LYS A 9 22.39 8.25 -1.67
N PRO A 10 22.37 7.11 -0.96
CA PRO A 10 21.60 6.97 0.27
C PRO A 10 22.20 7.85 1.36
N LYS A 11 21.42 8.83 1.83
CA LYS A 11 21.75 9.65 3.02
C LYS A 11 20.94 9.24 4.25
N THR A 12 19.85 8.50 4.03
CA THR A 12 18.98 8.01 5.09
C THR A 12 18.51 6.61 4.74
N ALA A 13 18.40 5.76 5.77
CA ALA A 13 17.79 4.45 5.70
C ALA A 13 16.90 4.23 6.90
N PHE A 14 15.88 3.40 6.72
CA PHE A 14 14.96 2.95 7.76
C PHE A 14 15.13 1.46 7.98
N THR A 15 14.91 0.97 9.19
CA THR A 15 14.97 -0.47 9.43
C THR A 15 13.72 -1.15 8.86
N PHE A 16 13.85 -2.40 8.42
CA PHE A 16 12.69 -3.19 7.98
C PHE A 16 11.65 -3.31 9.10
N VAL A 17 12.10 -3.50 10.34
CA VAL A 17 11.23 -3.56 11.52
C VAL A 17 10.37 -2.32 11.67
N LEU A 18 10.94 -1.12 11.46
CA LEU A 18 10.18 0.13 11.52
C LEU A 18 9.15 0.23 10.41
N LEU A 19 9.53 -0.16 9.18
CA LEU A 19 8.63 -0.12 8.03
C LEU A 19 7.47 -1.13 8.15
N ASP A 20 7.76 -2.34 8.63
CA ASP A 20 6.76 -3.36 8.94
C ASP A 20 5.83 -2.94 10.08
N PHE A 21 6.40 -2.34 11.13
CA PHE A 21 5.61 -1.80 12.23
C PHE A 21 4.68 -0.67 11.76
N PHE A 22 5.19 0.27 10.97
CA PHE A 22 4.35 1.32 10.39
C PHE A 22 3.26 0.76 9.48
N HIS A 23 3.57 -0.25 8.67
CA HIS A 23 2.61 -0.92 7.79
C HIS A 23 1.43 -1.49 8.59
N GLU A 24 1.72 -2.27 9.63
CA GLU A 24 0.69 -2.87 10.49
C GLU A 24 -0.11 -1.80 11.24
N LEU A 25 0.59 -0.81 11.82
CA LEU A 25 -0.04 0.27 12.58
C LEU A 25 -0.98 1.12 11.71
N SER A 26 -0.60 1.38 10.46
CA SER A 26 -1.41 2.14 9.50
C SER A 26 -2.78 1.50 9.27
N PHE A 27 -2.84 0.16 9.22
CA PHE A 27 -4.09 -0.58 9.07
C PHE A 27 -4.95 -0.55 10.33
N GLN A 28 -4.33 -0.72 11.51
CA GLN A 28 -5.07 -0.83 12.76
C GLN A 28 -5.61 0.51 13.27
N SER A 29 -4.86 1.59 13.09
CA SER A 29 -5.07 2.86 13.81
C SER A 29 -5.30 4.08 12.92
N LYS A 30 -5.36 3.91 11.59
CA LYS A 30 -5.48 5.01 10.60
C LYS A 30 -4.41 6.09 10.76
N VAL A 31 -3.23 5.72 11.25
CA VAL A 31 -2.09 6.62 11.39
C VAL A 31 -1.57 6.99 10.01
N ASN A 32 -1.37 8.28 9.76
CA ASN A 32 -0.74 8.76 8.54
C ASN A 32 0.80 8.79 8.69
N ALA A 33 1.50 8.69 7.56
CA ALA A 33 2.97 8.62 7.54
C ALA A 33 3.64 9.85 8.16
N PHE A 34 3.05 11.04 8.01
CA PHE A 34 3.59 12.28 8.57
C PHE A 34 3.55 12.27 10.09
N GLY A 35 2.37 11.99 10.67
CA GLY A 35 2.17 11.92 12.11
C GLY A 35 3.07 10.85 12.76
N PHE A 36 3.14 9.66 12.16
CA PHE A 36 4.05 8.62 12.63
C PHE A 36 5.51 9.07 12.62
N TYR A 37 5.94 9.71 11.54
CA TYR A 37 7.30 10.19 11.42
C TYR A 37 7.63 11.31 12.41
N GLN A 38 6.69 12.23 12.68
CA GLN A 38 6.84 13.25 13.71
C GLN A 38 6.95 12.62 15.11
N THR A 39 6.12 11.62 15.42
CA THR A 39 6.24 10.88 16.69
C THR A 39 7.58 10.17 16.80
N LEU A 40 8.07 9.55 15.72
CA LEU A 40 9.38 8.91 15.70
C LEU A 40 10.51 9.91 15.99
N LEU A 41 10.42 11.12 15.43
CA LEU A 41 11.36 12.20 15.72
C LEU A 41 11.31 12.60 17.19
N GLN A 42 10.13 12.89 17.74
CA GLN A 42 9.97 13.29 19.15
C GLN A 42 10.49 12.23 20.13
N VAL A 43 10.22 10.95 19.87
CA VAL A 43 10.69 9.85 20.72
C VAL A 43 12.22 9.68 20.63
N THR A 44 12.82 10.01 19.49
CA THR A 44 14.28 9.87 19.28
C THR A 44 15.06 11.09 19.75
N ASP A 45 14.52 12.28 19.48
CA ASP A 45 15.08 13.58 19.78
C ASP A 45 13.96 14.62 19.92
N ASP A 46 13.55 14.86 21.17
CA ASP A 46 12.53 15.85 21.50
C ASP A 46 13.07 17.30 21.51
N SER A 47 14.37 17.50 21.25
CA SER A 47 14.95 18.85 21.24
C SER A 47 14.50 19.72 20.07
N GLY A 48 13.92 19.10 19.02
CA GLY A 48 13.51 19.78 17.80
C GLY A 48 14.69 20.28 16.95
N LEU A 49 15.93 19.91 17.30
CA LEU A 49 17.14 20.35 16.60
C LEU A 49 17.39 19.52 15.34
N LEU A 50 16.92 18.27 15.30
CA LEU A 50 16.97 17.44 14.11
C LEU A 50 15.90 17.83 13.10
N SER A 51 16.22 18.79 12.23
CA SER A 51 15.51 18.99 10.96
C SER A 51 16.04 17.97 9.95
N SER A 52 15.35 16.83 9.82
CA SER A 52 15.71 15.85 8.79
C SER A 52 14.73 15.95 7.62
N PRO A 53 15.17 16.41 6.43
CA PRO A 53 14.36 16.35 5.21
C PRO A 53 14.38 14.92 4.69
N VAL A 54 13.68 14.03 5.38
CA VAL A 54 13.60 12.62 5.01
C VAL A 54 12.32 12.33 4.27
N ASN A 55 12.48 11.60 3.19
CA ASN A 55 11.37 11.07 2.42
C ASN A 55 10.88 9.75 3.04
N PHE A 56 10.46 9.77 4.31
CA PHE A 56 9.87 8.59 4.96
C PHE A 56 8.70 8.06 4.14
N GLN A 57 7.82 8.95 3.66
CA GLN A 57 6.70 8.59 2.80
C GLN A 57 7.13 7.94 1.47
N HIS A 58 8.26 8.35 0.88
CA HIS A 58 8.80 7.71 -0.32
C HIS A 58 9.26 6.28 -0.01
N SER A 59 9.96 6.10 1.12
CA SER A 59 10.44 4.78 1.58
C SER A 59 9.27 3.82 1.82
N VAL A 60 8.22 4.31 2.49
CA VAL A 60 6.98 3.57 2.72
C VAL A 60 6.32 3.15 1.40
N ARG A 61 6.20 4.05 0.42
CA ARG A 61 5.59 3.72 -0.89
C ARG A 61 6.36 2.61 -1.61
N LEU A 62 7.68 2.68 -1.61
CA LEU A 62 8.53 1.64 -2.19
C LEU A 62 8.39 0.32 -1.42
N TRP A 63 8.35 0.37 -0.09
CA TRP A 63 8.16 -0.79 0.77
C TRP A 63 6.84 -1.50 0.44
N TYR A 64 5.74 -0.77 0.37
CA TYR A 64 4.42 -1.32 0.03
C TYR A 64 4.42 -1.94 -1.37
N HIS A 65 5.07 -1.29 -2.35
CA HIS A 65 5.19 -1.85 -3.69
C HIS A 65 5.94 -3.19 -3.72
N LEU A 66 7.05 -3.30 -2.99
CA LEU A 66 7.79 -4.57 -2.87
C LEU A 66 6.95 -5.67 -2.22
N HIS A 67 6.16 -5.33 -1.19
CA HIS A 67 5.22 -6.27 -0.59
C HIS A 67 4.14 -6.72 -1.58
N MET A 68 3.55 -5.81 -2.36
CA MET A 68 2.57 -6.17 -3.39
C MET A 68 3.16 -7.13 -4.44
N LEU A 69 4.37 -6.84 -4.95
CA LEU A 69 5.07 -7.72 -5.90
C LEU A 69 5.35 -9.10 -5.29
N LYS A 70 5.75 -9.16 -4.02
CA LYS A 70 5.98 -10.40 -3.28
C LYS A 70 4.67 -11.20 -3.15
N HIS A 71 3.57 -10.55 -2.78
CA HIS A 71 2.26 -11.20 -2.64
C HIS A 71 1.73 -11.76 -3.96
N ALA A 72 1.93 -11.04 -5.07
CA ALA A 72 1.58 -11.49 -6.42
C ALA A 72 2.56 -12.52 -7.01
N ARG A 73 3.64 -12.85 -6.28
CA ARG A 73 4.68 -13.81 -6.70
C ARG A 73 5.47 -13.39 -7.95
N HIS A 74 5.55 -12.09 -8.26
CA HIS A 74 6.32 -11.60 -9.41
C HIS A 74 7.83 -11.85 -9.31
N GLY A 75 8.36 -12.24 -8.15
CA GLY A 75 9.73 -12.74 -8.04
C GLY A 75 9.99 -14.02 -8.85
N HIS A 76 8.94 -14.78 -9.21
CA HIS A 76 9.03 -15.98 -10.08
C HIS A 76 8.49 -15.73 -11.49
N ASP A 77 7.99 -14.53 -11.79
CA ASP A 77 7.52 -14.17 -13.11
C ASP A 77 8.73 -13.85 -14.00
N PRO A 78 8.92 -14.53 -15.15
CA PRO A 78 10.01 -14.22 -16.07
C PRO A 78 10.01 -12.77 -16.58
N ARG A 79 8.84 -12.12 -16.59
CA ARG A 79 8.70 -10.70 -16.97
C ARG A 79 9.22 -9.75 -15.87
N GLY A 80 9.37 -10.24 -14.65
CA GLY A 80 9.81 -9.46 -13.49
C GLY A 80 8.87 -8.30 -13.12
N PRO A 81 9.31 -7.40 -12.22
CA PRO A 81 8.55 -6.21 -11.84
C PRO A 81 8.20 -5.29 -13.02
N ASP A 82 9.09 -5.17 -14.01
CA ASP A 82 8.91 -4.30 -15.18
C ASP A 82 7.76 -4.78 -16.10
N GLY A 83 7.38 -6.05 -16.01
CA GLY A 83 6.24 -6.62 -16.73
C GLY A 83 4.88 -6.42 -16.07
N THR A 84 4.83 -5.74 -14.91
CA THR A 84 3.59 -5.56 -14.15
C THR A 84 2.72 -4.48 -14.80
N SER A 85 1.57 -4.89 -15.34
CA SER A 85 0.58 -3.98 -15.93
C SER A 85 -0.25 -3.23 -14.89
N GLU A 86 -0.86 -2.12 -15.30
CA GLU A 86 -1.70 -1.31 -14.41
C GLU A 86 -2.86 -2.14 -13.85
N GLY A 87 -3.01 -2.12 -12.52
CA GLY A 87 -4.05 -2.91 -11.83
C GLY A 87 -3.73 -4.39 -11.66
N GLU A 88 -2.62 -4.93 -12.18
CA GLU A 88 -2.31 -6.37 -12.10
C GLU A 88 -2.11 -6.85 -10.65
N LEU A 89 -1.54 -6.01 -9.80
CA LEU A 89 -1.33 -6.31 -8.37
C LEU A 89 -2.56 -6.07 -7.50
N MET A 90 -3.64 -5.51 -8.06
CA MET A 90 -4.78 -5.08 -7.27
C MET A 90 -5.66 -6.29 -6.89
N VAL A 91 -6.00 -6.37 -5.61
CA VAL A 91 -7.00 -7.34 -5.14
C VAL A 91 -8.35 -6.96 -5.71
N LYS A 92 -8.99 -7.88 -6.46
CA LYS A 92 -10.35 -7.68 -6.96
C LYS A 92 -11.30 -7.50 -5.77
N CYS A 93 -11.91 -6.32 -5.67
CA CYS A 93 -12.87 -6.02 -4.62
C CYS A 93 -14.09 -6.95 -4.73
N PRO A 94 -14.45 -7.71 -3.68
CA PRO A 94 -15.59 -8.62 -3.71
C PRO A 94 -16.95 -7.89 -3.76
N ALA A 95 -17.01 -6.64 -3.31
CA ALA A 95 -18.21 -5.81 -3.35
C ALA A 95 -18.43 -5.11 -4.70
N CYS A 96 -17.40 -5.02 -5.55
CA CYS A 96 -17.57 -4.46 -6.89
C CYS A 96 -18.42 -5.39 -7.77
N PRO A 97 -19.22 -4.85 -8.70
CA PRO A 97 -20.04 -5.65 -9.61
C PRO A 97 -19.16 -6.42 -10.60
N HIS A 98 -19.23 -7.75 -10.56
CA HIS A 98 -18.54 -8.67 -11.46
C HIS A 98 -19.56 -9.55 -12.21
N PRO A 99 -19.77 -9.30 -13.51
CA PRO A 99 -20.61 -10.16 -14.35
C PRO A 99 -20.19 -11.63 -14.25
N ASN A 100 -21.16 -12.54 -14.20
CA ASN A 100 -20.95 -13.99 -14.09
C ASN A 100 -20.22 -14.45 -12.81
N ARG A 101 -20.13 -13.59 -11.78
CA ARG A 101 -19.49 -13.94 -10.50
C ARG A 101 -20.33 -13.57 -9.28
N ASN A 102 -20.77 -12.32 -9.18
CA ASN A 102 -21.57 -11.83 -8.05
C ASN A 102 -22.74 -10.94 -8.47
N LEU A 103 -23.06 -10.92 -9.77
CA LEU A 103 -24.25 -10.27 -10.30
C LEU A 103 -25.26 -11.32 -10.76
N PRO A 104 -26.57 -11.08 -10.56
CA PRO A 104 -27.61 -11.95 -11.10
C PRO A 104 -27.59 -11.94 -12.64
N GLU A 105 -28.15 -12.99 -13.25
CA GLU A 105 -28.37 -13.02 -14.69
C GLU A 105 -29.29 -11.87 -15.12
N ASN A 106 -29.01 -11.28 -16.29
CA ASN A 106 -29.72 -10.09 -16.80
C ASN A 106 -29.66 -8.86 -15.88
N TRP A 107 -28.62 -8.71 -15.04
CA TRP A 107 -28.39 -7.51 -14.22
C TRP A 107 -28.42 -6.21 -15.05
N ASP A 108 -28.04 -6.29 -16.32
CA ASP A 108 -28.01 -5.22 -17.31
C ASP A 108 -29.41 -4.83 -17.84
N LYS A 109 -30.41 -5.70 -17.66
CA LYS A 109 -31.80 -5.48 -18.10
C LYS A 109 -32.74 -5.10 -16.96
N ALA A 110 -32.24 -5.00 -15.73
CA ALA A 110 -33.04 -4.56 -14.59
C ALA A 110 -33.49 -3.10 -14.79
N SER A 111 -34.77 -2.81 -14.59
CA SER A 111 -35.29 -1.44 -14.64
C SER A 111 -34.63 -0.59 -13.55
N SER A 112 -34.38 0.69 -13.83
CA SER A 112 -33.50 1.55 -13.00
C SER A 112 -33.95 1.72 -11.55
N SER A 113 -35.18 1.32 -11.19
CA SER A 113 -35.68 1.33 -9.82
C SER A 113 -35.09 0.24 -8.92
N TYR A 114 -34.46 -0.82 -9.47
CA TYR A 114 -33.94 -1.97 -8.70
C TYR A 114 -32.43 -2.19 -8.83
N ALA A 115 -31.69 -1.27 -9.48
CA ALA A 115 -30.27 -1.44 -9.79
C ALA A 115 -29.32 -1.52 -8.56
N HIS A 116 -29.83 -1.30 -7.34
CA HIS A 116 -29.03 -1.29 -6.11
C HIS A 116 -29.47 -2.33 -5.06
N ALA A 117 -30.49 -3.15 -5.32
CA ALA A 117 -31.11 -3.99 -4.30
C ALA A 117 -31.07 -5.49 -4.65
N SER A 118 -29.86 -6.02 -4.86
CA SER A 118 -29.66 -7.48 -4.92
C SER A 118 -28.33 -7.86 -4.27
N SER A 119 -28.22 -7.50 -3.00
CA SER A 119 -27.28 -8.12 -2.06
C SER A 119 -28.10 -8.68 -0.91
N VAL A 120 -28.55 -9.93 -1.07
CA VAL A 120 -28.80 -10.88 0.02
C VAL A 120 -27.95 -12.10 -0.29
#